data_AF-A0A926AUN3-F1
#
_entry.id   AF-A0A926AUN3-F1
#
_cell.length_a   1.000
_cell.length_b   1.000
_cell.length_c   1.000
_cell.angle_alpha   90.00
_cell.angle_beta   90.00
_cell.angle_gamma   90.00
#
_symmetry.space_group_name_H-M   'P 1'
#
loop_
_entity.id
_entity.type
_entity.pdbx_description
1 polymer ?
#
loop_
_entity_poly.entity_id
_entity_poly.type
_entity_poly.pdbx_seq_one_letter_code
_entity_poly.pdbx_strand_id
1 'polypeptide(L)'
;MSAARTAYTTFIYLAAPFAALYLLWRSRRQPEYRLHWSERFGFKRYVADRSRSLIWLHAVSLGETRAAEPLIDALAKRFPRHSFLLTHMTPTGRAAGADIALRWPGRVVQSYLPY
;
A
#
# COMPACT_ATOMS: atom_id res chain seq x y z
N MET A 1 -25.90 -12.59 -10.59
CA MET A 1 -25.17 -11.29 -10.53
C MET A 1 -25.85 -10.34 -11.50
N SER A 2 -26.02 -9.05 -11.15
CA SER A 2 -26.63 -8.06 -12.07
C SER A 2 -25.78 -7.93 -13.34
N ALA A 3 -26.42 -7.79 -14.52
CA ALA A 3 -25.75 -7.57 -15.80
C ALA A 3 -24.79 -6.36 -15.74
N ALA A 4 -25.18 -5.31 -15.01
CA ALA A 4 -24.34 -4.14 -14.78
C ALA A 4 -23.05 -4.48 -13.99
N ARG A 5 -23.14 -5.36 -12.98
CA ARG A 5 -21.97 -5.82 -12.22
C ARG A 5 -21.02 -6.64 -13.10
N THR A 6 -21.56 -7.55 -13.91
CA THR A 6 -20.73 -8.37 -14.81
C THR A 6 -20.02 -7.49 -15.83
N ALA A 7 -20.72 -6.56 -16.48
CA ALA A 7 -20.12 -5.62 -17.43
C ALA A 7 -19.03 -4.76 -16.77
N TYR A 8 -19.30 -4.22 -15.59
CA TYR A 8 -18.32 -3.45 -14.81
C TYR A 8 -17.07 -4.27 -14.48
N THR A 9 -17.24 -5.48 -13.94
CA THR A 9 -16.12 -6.36 -13.58
C THR A 9 -15.30 -6.76 -14.81
N THR A 10 -15.94 -7.11 -15.92
CA THR A 10 -15.24 -7.42 -17.18
C THR A 10 -14.42 -6.22 -17.67
N PHE A 11 -14.99 -5.01 -17.63
CA PHE A 11 -14.28 -3.80 -18.00
C PHE A 11 -13.03 -3.57 -17.15
N ILE A 12 -13.12 -3.75 -15.83
CA ILE A 12 -11.96 -3.62 -14.93
C ILE A 12 -10.87 -4.65 -15.27
N TYR A 13 -11.22 -5.90 -15.52
CA TYR A 13 -10.24 -6.92 -15.92
C TYR A 13 -9.58 -6.61 -17.27
N LEU A 14 -10.34 -6.06 -18.23
CA LEU A 14 -9.78 -5.61 -19.51
C LEU A 14 -8.91 -4.35 -19.37
N ALA A 15 -9.17 -3.50 -18.37
CA ALA A 15 -8.37 -2.32 -18.07
C ALA A 15 -7.05 -2.65 -17.34
N ALA A 16 -6.99 -3.75 -16.58
CA ALA A 16 -5.80 -4.17 -15.82
C ALA A 16 -4.48 -4.23 -16.63
N PRO A 17 -4.41 -4.82 -17.84
CA PRO A 17 -3.18 -4.80 -18.64
C PRO A 17 -2.72 -3.38 -19.00
N PHE A 18 -3.63 -2.42 -19.19
CA PHE A 18 -3.26 -1.02 -19.44
C PHE A 18 -2.63 -0.36 -18.21
N ALA A 19 -3.09 -0.70 -17.01
CA ALA A 19 -2.43 -0.27 -15.77
C ALA A 19 -1.00 -0.82 -15.68
N ALA A 20 -0.79 -2.10 -16.02
CA ALA A 20 0.54 -2.70 -16.07
C ALA A 20 1.45 -2.01 -17.11
N LEU A 21 0.95 -1.75 -18.31
CA LEU A 21 1.68 -1.02 -19.36
C LEU A 21 2.05 0.40 -18.92
N TYR A 22 1.13 1.11 -18.27
CA TYR A 22 1.39 2.43 -17.69
C TYR A 22 2.51 2.39 -16.65
N LEU A 23 2.51 1.41 -15.76
CA LEU A 23 3.58 1.23 -14.76
C LEU A 23 4.93 0.92 -15.42
N LEU A 24 4.97 0.08 -16.46
CA LEU A 24 6.19 -0.19 -17.22
C LEU A 24 6.71 1.06 -17.91
N TRP A 25 5.83 1.81 -18.57
CA TRP A 25 6.20 3.08 -19.21
C TRP A 25 6.77 4.07 -18.19
N ARG A 26 6.11 4.22 -17.03
CA ARG A 26 6.57 5.09 -15.95
C ARG A 26 7.88 4.61 -15.33
N SER A 27 8.12 3.29 -15.32
CA SER A 27 9.37 2.70 -14.82
C SER A 27 10.61 3.12 -15.62
N ARG A 28 10.44 3.59 -16.86
CA ARG A 28 11.54 4.13 -17.68
C ARG A 28 12.18 5.37 -17.05
N ARG A 29 11.40 6.17 -16.31
CA ARG A 29 11.88 7.36 -15.58
C ARG A 29 12.14 7.08 -14.10
N GLN A 30 11.37 6.18 -13.49
CA GLN A 30 11.45 5.86 -12.08
C GLN A 30 11.39 4.33 -11.87
N PRO A 31 12.53 3.63 -11.82
CA PRO A 31 12.62 2.16 -11.81
C PRO A 31 11.89 1.45 -10.66
N GLU A 32 11.47 2.16 -9.62
CA GLU A 32 10.72 1.63 -8.51
C GLU A 32 9.30 1.21 -8.91
N TYR A 33 8.75 1.74 -10.02
CA TYR A 33 7.43 1.35 -10.53
C TYR A 33 7.35 -0.08 -11.08
N ARG A 34 8.48 -0.72 -11.42
CA ARG A 34 8.52 -2.15 -11.81
C ARG A 34 8.62 -3.09 -10.61
N LEU A 35 8.72 -2.55 -9.39
CA LEU A 35 8.79 -3.35 -8.16
C LEU A 35 7.39 -3.55 -7.57
N HIS A 36 7.24 -4.62 -6.77
CA HIS A 36 6.05 -4.88 -5.95
C HIS A 36 4.72 -4.94 -6.73
N TRP A 37 4.73 -5.41 -7.98
CA TRP A 37 3.51 -5.58 -8.77
C TRP A 37 2.51 -6.53 -8.12
N SER A 38 2.99 -7.55 -7.40
CA SER A 38 2.13 -8.45 -6.63
C SER A 38 1.32 -7.71 -5.56
N GLU A 39 1.83 -6.62 -4.99
CA GLU A 39 1.08 -5.76 -4.06
C GLU A 39 0.02 -4.94 -4.79
N ARG A 40 0.40 -4.32 -5.92
CA ARG A 40 -0.47 -3.41 -6.70
C ARG A 40 -1.62 -4.12 -7.41
N PHE A 41 -1.49 -5.41 -7.71
CA PHE A 41 -2.55 -6.22 -8.31
C PHE A 41 -3.20 -7.19 -7.32
N GLY A 42 -2.97 -7.02 -6.01
CA GLY A 42 -3.66 -7.77 -4.96
C GLY A 42 -3.24 -9.24 -4.82
N PHE A 43 -2.16 -9.67 -5.49
CA PHE A 43 -1.61 -11.03 -5.36
C PHE A 43 -0.85 -11.24 -4.04
N LYS A 44 -0.43 -10.16 -3.37
CA LYS A 44 0.22 -10.24 -2.05
C LYS A 44 -0.83 -10.14 -0.95
N ARG A 45 -0.83 -11.12 -0.05
CA ARG A 45 -1.64 -11.10 1.16
C ARG A 45 -0.98 -10.18 2.20
N TYR A 46 -1.73 -9.23 2.74
CA TYR A 46 -1.26 -8.38 3.84
C TYR A 46 -1.06 -9.23 5.10
N VAL A 47 0.19 -9.57 5.41
CA VAL A 47 0.50 -10.31 6.64
C VAL A 47 0.75 -9.29 7.75
N ALA A 48 -0.33 -8.79 8.33
CA ALA A 48 -0.26 -8.28 9.70
C ALA A 48 -0.33 -9.48 10.66
N ASP A 49 0.40 -9.40 11.76
CA ASP A 49 0.30 -10.37 12.84
C ASP A 49 -1.16 -10.48 13.30
N ARG A 50 -1.80 -11.61 13.00
CA ARG A 50 -3.23 -11.84 13.31
C ARG A 50 -3.51 -11.92 14.81
N SER A 51 -2.47 -12.05 15.64
CA SER A 51 -2.59 -11.98 17.10
C SER A 51 -2.72 -10.54 17.62
N ARG A 52 -2.52 -9.54 16.75
CA ARG A 52 -2.59 -8.11 17.09
C ARG A 52 -3.73 -7.44 16.37
N SER A 53 -4.41 -6.53 17.06
CA SER A 53 -5.32 -5.58 16.42
C SER A 53 -4.54 -4.74 15.40
N LEU A 54 -5.12 -4.55 14.22
CA LEU A 54 -4.48 -3.84 13.11
C LEU A 54 -5.08 -2.45 12.94
N ILE A 55 -4.23 -1.43 12.92
CA ILE A 55 -4.59 -0.08 12.48
C ILE A 55 -4.08 0.10 11.05
N TRP A 56 -4.98 0.36 10.12
CA TRP A 56 -4.62 0.58 8.72
C TRP A 56 -4.59 2.07 8.41
N LEU A 57 -3.42 2.56 7.98
CA LEU A 57 -3.23 3.90 7.44
C LEU A 57 -2.94 3.83 5.94
N HIS A 58 -3.60 4.70 5.18
CA HIS A 58 -3.38 4.85 3.75
C HIS A 58 -2.88 6.26 3.46
N ALA A 59 -1.70 6.33 2.82
CA ALA A 59 -1.08 7.58 2.40
C ALA A 59 -0.91 7.57 0.88
N VAL A 60 -1.66 8.42 0.18
CA VAL A 60 -1.64 8.48 -1.29
C VAL A 60 -0.45 9.27 -1.82
N SER A 61 0.21 10.07 -0.97
CA SER A 61 1.30 10.96 -1.36
C SER A 61 2.51 10.88 -0.41
N LEU A 62 3.64 11.48 -0.84
CA LEU A 62 4.83 11.63 0.00
C LEU A 62 4.53 12.53 1.21
N GLY A 63 3.82 13.63 1.00
CA GLY A 63 3.44 14.57 2.07
C GLY A 63 2.58 13.90 3.13
N GLU A 64 1.58 13.12 2.71
CA GLU A 64 0.74 12.33 3.64
C GLU A 64 1.54 11.25 4.36
N THR A 65 2.49 10.59 3.68
CA THR A 65 3.31 9.58 4.34
C THR A 65 4.14 10.20 5.46
N ARG A 66 4.73 11.37 5.22
CA ARG A 66 5.47 12.13 6.25
C ARG A 66 4.56 12.62 7.36
N ALA A 67 3.35 13.08 7.03
CA ALA A 67 2.36 13.48 8.02
C ALA A 67 1.86 12.29 8.87
N ALA A 68 1.87 11.07 8.32
CA ALA A 68 1.47 9.86 9.02
C ALA A 68 2.50 9.40 10.06
N GLU A 69 3.78 9.77 9.92
CA GLU A 69 4.84 9.38 10.85
C GLU A 69 4.55 9.77 12.32
N PRO A 70 4.33 11.05 12.67
CA PRO A 70 4.05 11.43 14.06
C PRO A 70 2.74 10.83 14.58
N LEU A 71 1.76 10.59 13.69
CA LEU A 71 0.52 9.91 14.04
C LEU A 71 0.76 8.44 14.41
N ILE A 72 1.53 7.71 13.59
CA ILE A 72 1.90 6.32 13.85
C ILE A 72 2.69 6.23 15.16
N ASP A 73 3.62 7.15 15.42
CA ASP A 73 4.38 7.19 16.67
C ASP A 73 3.47 7.39 17.90
N ALA A 74 2.52 8.31 17.82
CA ALA A 74 1.58 8.56 18.91
C ALA A 74 0.65 7.36 19.14
N LEU A 75 0.14 6.75 18.06
CA LEU A 75 -0.72 5.57 18.15
C LEU A 75 0.04 4.34 18.65
N ALA A 76 1.29 4.14 18.22
CA ALA A 76 2.10 3.00 18.63
C ALA A 76 2.41 3.03 20.13
N LYS A 77 2.58 4.22 20.71
CA LYS A 77 2.71 4.46 22.15
C LYS A 77 1.40 4.25 22.90
N ARG A 78 0.29 4.81 22.39
CA ARG A 78 -1.04 4.69 23.02
C ARG A 78 -1.59 3.27 22.97
N PHE A 79 -1.25 2.51 21.93
CA PHE A 79 -1.74 1.17 21.68
C PHE A 79 -0.58 0.16 21.52
N PRO A 80 0.10 -0.23 22.61
CA PRO A 80 1.31 -1.07 22.54
C PRO A 80 1.12 -2.44 21.89
N ARG A 81 -0.11 -2.99 21.95
CA ARG A 81 -0.47 -4.30 21.39
C ARG A 81 -0.93 -4.25 19.92
N HIS A 82 -1.02 -3.07 19.31
CA HIS A 82 -1.50 -2.95 17.93
C HIS A 82 -0.34 -3.02 16.93
N SER A 83 -0.66 -3.56 15.76
CA SER A 83 0.17 -3.49 14.55
C SER A 83 -0.40 -2.47 13.58
N PHE A 84 0.41 -2.06 12.60
CA PHE A 84 0.09 -1.03 11.64
C PHE A 84 0.32 -1.56 10.23
N LEU A 85 -0.68 -1.38 9.37
CA LEU A 85 -0.52 -1.52 7.92
C LEU A 85 -0.43 -0.11 7.34
N LEU A 86 0.70 0.24 6.78
CA LEU A 86 0.89 1.50 6.06
C LEU A 86 0.85 1.22 4.55
N THR A 87 -0.16 1.73 3.87
CA THR A 87 -0.30 1.56 2.43
C THR A 87 0.04 2.81 1.65
N HIS A 88 0.68 2.62 0.50
CA HIS A 88 1.15 3.70 -0.36
C HIS A 88 0.56 3.61 -1.76
N MET A 89 0.53 4.74 -2.48
CA MET A 89 0.27 4.78 -3.92
C MET A 89 1.54 5.04 -4.74
N THR A 90 2.43 5.90 -4.23
CA THR A 90 3.65 6.35 -4.92
C THR A 90 4.91 5.66 -4.40
N PRO A 91 5.94 5.47 -5.25
CA PRO A 91 7.25 4.98 -4.82
C PRO A 91 7.95 5.88 -3.82
N THR A 92 7.83 7.21 -3.98
CA THR A 92 8.41 8.17 -3.05
C THR A 92 7.75 8.12 -1.68
N GLY A 93 6.42 7.98 -1.62
CA GLY A 93 5.71 7.71 -0.37
C GLY A 93 6.18 6.43 0.29
N ARG A 94 6.27 5.32 -0.46
CA ARG A 94 6.77 4.05 0.07
C ARG A 94 8.22 4.12 0.58
N ALA A 95 9.09 4.86 -0.10
CA ALA A 95 10.46 5.08 0.36
C ALA A 95 10.48 5.76 1.74
N ALA A 96 9.71 6.83 1.93
CA ALA A 96 9.56 7.47 3.25
C ALA A 96 8.89 6.54 4.28
N GLY A 97 7.94 5.70 3.85
CA GLY A 97 7.30 4.69 4.69
C GLY A 97 8.25 3.62 5.22
N ALA A 98 9.35 3.35 4.51
CA ALA A 98 10.37 2.41 4.97
C ALA A 98 11.05 2.90 6.26
N ASP A 99 11.32 4.20 6.39
CA ASP A 99 11.91 4.78 7.59
C ASP A 99 10.97 4.65 8.80
N ILE A 100 9.67 4.83 8.58
CA ILE A 100 8.63 4.62 9.60
C ILE A 100 8.59 3.14 10.02
N ALA A 101 8.67 2.21 9.05
CA ALA A 101 8.68 0.78 9.33
C ALA A 101 9.90 0.34 10.14
N LEU A 102 11.08 0.93 9.88
CA LEU A 102 12.31 0.68 10.62
C LEU A 102 12.24 1.17 12.07
N ARG A 103 11.49 2.25 12.35
CA ARG A 103 11.30 2.77 13.71
C ARG A 103 10.47 1.83 14.60
N TRP A 104 9.58 1.04 13.99
CA TRP A 104 8.68 0.12 14.70
C TRP A 104 8.78 -1.30 14.13
N PRO A 105 9.94 -1.97 14.27
CA PRO A 105 10.20 -3.26 13.65
C PRO A 105 9.21 -4.32 14.12
N GLY A 106 8.68 -5.10 13.18
CA GLY A 106 7.67 -6.14 13.46
C GLY A 106 6.29 -5.60 13.88
N ARG A 107 6.10 -4.27 13.91
CA ARG A 107 4.81 -3.64 14.21
C ARG A 107 4.23 -2.90 13.02
N VAL A 108 5.06 -2.24 12.23
CA VAL A 108 4.64 -1.53 11.01
C VAL A 108 5.00 -2.35 9.78
N VAL A 109 3.99 -2.73 9.00
CA VAL A 109 4.15 -3.38 7.71
C VAL A 109 3.74 -2.39 6.63
N GLN A 110 4.57 -2.24 5.60
CA GLN A 110 4.24 -1.41 4.44
C GLN A 110 3.86 -2.23 3.21
N SER A 111 2.97 -1.69 2.38
CA SER A 111 2.57 -2.29 1.11
C SER A 111 2.01 -1.25 0.13
N TYR A 112 1.92 -1.57 -1.15
CA TYR A 112 0.98 -0.85 -2.03
C TYR A 112 -0.48 -1.26 -1.76
N LEU A 113 -1.38 -0.31 -1.94
CA LEU A 113 -2.82 -0.57 -2.07
C LEU A 113 -3.08 -1.20 -3.47
N PRO A 114 -3.93 -2.23 -3.60
CA PRO A 114 -4.27 -2.80 -4.90
C PRO A 114 -5.18 -1.86 -5.67
N TYR A 115 -5.13 -1.97 -7.00
CA TYR A 115 -6.12 -1.37 -7.90
C TYR A 115 -7.46 -2.12 -7.87
#